data_AF-A0A7Y3UPT9-F1
#
_entry.id   AF-A0A7Y3UPT9-F1
#
_cell.length_a   1.000
_cell.length_b   1.000
_cell.length_c   1.000
_cell.angle_alpha   90.00
_cell.angle_beta   90.00
_cell.angle_gamma   90.00
#
_symmetry.space_group_name_H-M   'P 1'
#
loop_
_entity.id
_entity.type
_entity.pdbx_description
1 polymer ?
#
loop_
_entity_poly.entity_id
_entity_poly.type
_entity_poly.pdbx_seq_one_letter_code
_entity_poly.pdbx_strand_id
1 'polypeptide(L)'
;MLNLDSCNDSDCDLLIQHVARKFSPLFRKRNYTDEDKRSIYRYFFSQRPKKLPPSLKSRIINLYDPLADRTKRFPDGLRFCLNVYVGCEHACKYCYVNGYSQESVGHSPHVKSDFRKNLVRDMNDCKEFAVPVAPLHLSNSTDICQETLETQYRHTLFALNKISEYRDHFSSVVLLTKNPKILCQEEYLSLLNMQSMKPLVVQVTCAFWCDEVRKFYEPDAPTIESRLQSITFLIENNIDIEMRIDPLFPSSGIEFEEKCHKPLPDYSLPETQSHDDLVQLVRFAKNTGVKTIIGKPLKIPISNKAEKAKNLFGELFRESFTDRTRTVQGGSWRLPETYQESILSSVATICKREGIRFKFCKYDVLTRK
;
A
#
# COMPACT_ATOMS: atom_id res chain seq x y z
N MET A 1 -10.05 31.15 16.52
CA MET A 1 -9.67 30.44 15.29
C MET A 1 -8.63 31.30 14.59
N LEU A 2 -7.46 30.78 14.23
CA LEU A 2 -6.55 31.53 13.38
C LEU A 2 -7.25 31.79 12.03
N ASN A 3 -7.19 33.03 11.56
CA ASN A 3 -7.74 33.44 10.27
C ASN A 3 -6.66 33.35 9.21
N LEU A 4 -6.31 32.11 8.84
CA LEU A 4 -5.26 31.82 7.87
C LEU A 4 -5.88 31.62 6.49
N ASP A 5 -5.37 32.36 5.53
CA ASP A 5 -5.51 32.11 4.11
C ASP A 5 -4.29 31.29 3.66
N SER A 6 -4.51 30.00 3.40
CA SER A 6 -3.47 29.06 3.00
C SER A 6 -2.72 29.45 1.74
N CYS A 7 -3.20 30.44 0.96
CA CYS A 7 -2.52 30.91 -0.23
C CYS A 7 -1.46 32.00 0.07
N ASN A 8 -1.57 32.70 1.20
CA ASN A 8 -0.60 33.72 1.63
C ASN A 8 0.65 33.09 2.26
N ASP A 9 1.83 33.58 1.89
CA ASP A 9 3.14 33.19 2.41
C ASP A 9 3.22 33.27 3.93
N SER A 10 2.74 34.36 4.55
CA SER A 10 2.81 34.52 6.01
C SER A 10 2.05 33.43 6.76
N ASP A 11 0.92 33.01 6.19
CA ASP A 11 0.06 31.99 6.76
C ASP A 11 0.62 30.59 6.49
N CYS A 12 1.23 30.38 5.31
CA CYS A 12 2.00 29.17 5.03
C CYS A 12 3.16 29.00 6.02
N ASP A 13 3.94 30.06 6.26
CA ASP A 13 5.07 30.03 7.18
C ASP A 13 4.63 29.72 8.60
N LEU A 14 3.48 30.26 9.04
CA LEU A 14 2.88 29.90 10.32
C LEU A 14 2.40 28.44 10.37
N LEU A 15 1.76 27.95 9.29
CA LEU A 15 1.34 26.55 9.20
C LEU A 15 2.54 25.60 9.22
N ILE A 16 3.64 25.97 8.55
CA ILE A 16 4.93 25.26 8.55
C ILE A 16 5.51 25.16 9.97
N GLN A 17 5.41 26.23 10.76
CA GLN A 17 5.85 26.20 12.17
C GLN A 17 4.97 25.27 13.02
N HIS A 18 3.67 25.19 12.73
CA HIS A 18 2.74 24.30 13.42
C HIS A 18 2.78 22.84 12.96
N VAL A 19 3.69 22.50 12.04
CA VAL A 19 3.88 21.13 11.60
C VAL A 19 4.32 20.29 12.77
N ALA A 20 3.52 19.28 13.10
CA ALA A 20 3.89 18.34 14.14
C ALA A 20 5.31 17.81 13.88
N ARG A 21 6.16 17.73 14.91
CA ARG A 21 7.52 17.14 14.86
C ARG A 21 7.58 15.85 14.02
N LYS A 22 6.50 15.09 14.08
CA LYS A 22 6.18 13.89 13.32
C LYS A 22 6.27 14.01 11.78
N PHE A 23 5.92 15.15 11.19
CA PHE A 23 6.02 15.41 9.75
C PHE A 23 7.27 16.20 9.37
N SER A 24 8.03 16.73 10.33
CA SER A 24 9.29 17.43 10.04
C SER A 24 10.31 16.62 9.20
N PRO A 25 10.40 15.27 9.29
CA PRO A 25 11.30 14.50 8.42
C PRO A 25 11.00 14.63 6.92
N LEU A 26 9.75 14.95 6.54
CA LEU A 26 9.34 15.22 5.16
C LEU A 26 10.27 16.25 4.50
N PHE A 27 10.74 17.24 5.27
CA PHE A 27 11.47 18.40 4.78
C PHE A 27 12.99 18.32 4.97
N ARG A 28 13.53 17.26 5.61
CA ARG A 28 14.94 17.25 6.06
C ARG A 28 15.97 16.84 5.01
N LYS A 29 15.68 15.88 4.12
CA LYS A 29 16.73 15.30 3.23
C LYS A 29 16.72 15.76 1.78
N ARG A 30 15.61 16.26 1.25
CA ARG A 30 15.51 16.63 -0.18
C ARG A 30 15.93 18.07 -0.48
N ASN A 31 16.47 18.81 0.51
CA ASN A 31 16.83 20.24 0.38
C ASN A 31 15.70 21.09 -0.21
N TYR A 32 14.46 20.88 0.26
CA TYR A 32 13.33 21.71 -0.16
C TYR A 32 13.60 23.17 0.22
N THR A 33 13.48 24.05 -0.77
CA THR A 33 13.50 25.50 -0.58
C THR A 33 12.31 25.92 0.28
N ASP A 34 12.33 27.15 0.81
CA ASP A 34 11.16 27.65 1.54
C ASP A 34 9.94 27.78 0.63
N GLU A 35 10.14 28.06 -0.66
CA GLU A 35 9.06 28.07 -1.63
C GLU A 35 8.49 26.66 -1.88
N ASP A 36 9.34 25.63 -2.02
CA ASP A 36 8.87 24.24 -2.14
C ASP A 36 8.01 23.84 -0.94
N LYS A 37 8.42 24.26 0.26
CA LYS A 37 7.63 24.03 1.47
C LYS A 37 6.30 24.73 1.31
N ARG A 38 6.27 26.04 1.06
CA ARG A 38 5.02 26.80 0.89
C ARG A 38 4.10 26.15 -0.14
N SER A 39 4.59 25.79 -1.32
CA SER A 39 3.84 25.05 -2.35
C SER A 39 3.16 23.78 -1.83
N ILE A 40 3.90 22.96 -1.05
CA ILE A 40 3.35 21.75 -0.41
C ILE A 40 2.24 22.11 0.59
N TYR A 41 2.40 23.18 1.37
CA TYR A 41 1.39 23.64 2.34
C TYR A 41 0.17 24.23 1.64
N ARG A 42 0.34 25.10 0.63
CA ARG A 42 -0.75 25.65 -0.19
C ARG A 42 -1.61 24.52 -0.75
N TYR A 43 -0.98 23.46 -1.25
CA TYR A 43 -1.68 22.29 -1.76
C TYR A 43 -2.48 21.53 -0.69
N PHE A 44 -1.83 21.06 0.39
CA PHE A 44 -2.51 20.29 1.43
C PHE A 44 -3.49 21.10 2.27
N PHE A 45 -3.38 22.43 2.27
CA PHE A 45 -4.26 23.34 3.00
C PHE A 45 -5.05 24.27 2.09
N SER A 46 -5.15 23.96 0.80
CA SER A 46 -6.02 24.63 -0.18
C SER A 46 -7.47 24.78 0.30
N GLN A 47 -7.87 23.96 1.28
CA GLN A 47 -8.99 24.24 2.16
C GLN A 47 -8.49 24.69 3.54
N ARG A 48 -9.05 25.81 4.01
CA ARG A 48 -8.74 26.38 5.32
C ARG A 48 -8.73 25.30 6.43
N PRO A 49 -7.62 25.14 7.17
CA PRO A 49 -7.49 24.09 8.17
C PRO A 49 -8.44 24.34 9.36
N LYS A 50 -9.18 23.31 9.76
CA LYS A 50 -10.17 23.39 10.85
C LYS A 50 -9.56 23.20 12.25
N LYS A 51 -8.34 22.68 12.36
CA LYS A 51 -7.66 22.37 13.64
C LYS A 51 -6.15 22.59 13.49
N LEU A 52 -5.48 22.92 14.62
CA LEU A 52 -4.02 22.89 14.74
C LEU A 52 -3.58 21.75 15.67
N PRO A 53 -2.50 21.02 15.34
CA PRO A 53 -1.78 21.06 14.08
C PRO A 53 -2.67 20.53 12.93
N PRO A 54 -2.53 21.06 11.71
CA PRO A 54 -3.43 20.70 10.64
C PRO A 54 -3.06 19.31 10.08
N SER A 55 -4.05 18.57 9.55
CA SER A 55 -3.78 17.29 8.91
C SER A 55 -3.32 17.49 7.48
N LEU A 56 -2.16 16.93 7.09
CA LEU A 56 -1.65 16.96 5.72
C LEU A 56 -2.49 16.08 4.78
N LYS A 57 -3.68 16.60 4.43
CA LYS A 57 -4.67 15.93 3.59
C LYS A 57 -5.28 16.96 2.64
N SER A 58 -5.28 16.64 1.36
CA SER A 58 -6.07 17.36 0.36
C SER A 58 -7.43 16.67 0.19
N ARG A 59 -8.06 16.77 -0.98
CA ARG A 59 -9.38 16.20 -1.27
C ARG A 59 -9.28 14.71 -1.57
N ILE A 60 -8.42 14.34 -2.51
CA ILE A 60 -8.34 13.00 -3.11
C ILE A 60 -6.89 12.48 -3.10
N ILE A 61 -5.93 13.29 -3.56
CA ILE A 61 -4.50 12.97 -3.52
C ILE A 61 -3.91 13.48 -2.21
N ASN A 62 -3.48 12.56 -1.34
CA ASN A 62 -3.06 12.85 0.02
C ASN A 62 -1.57 12.54 0.24
N LEU A 63 -0.98 13.04 1.33
CA LEU A 63 0.34 12.59 1.75
C LEU A 63 0.31 11.09 2.07
N TYR A 64 1.23 10.33 1.48
CA TYR A 64 1.42 8.93 1.82
C TYR A 64 2.27 8.79 3.10
N ASP A 65 1.63 8.38 4.20
CA ASP A 65 2.27 8.06 5.48
C ASP A 65 2.14 6.55 5.81
N PRO A 66 3.01 5.69 5.25
CA PRO A 66 2.93 4.24 5.46
C PRO A 66 3.61 3.75 6.74
N LEU A 67 4.45 4.58 7.36
CA LEU A 67 5.32 4.15 8.45
C LEU A 67 4.66 4.50 9.78
N ALA A 68 3.99 3.49 10.32
CA ALA A 68 3.17 3.65 11.51
C ALA A 68 3.98 3.99 12.79
N ASP A 69 5.30 3.78 12.77
CA ASP A 69 6.24 4.39 13.73
C ASP A 69 6.74 5.74 13.18
N ARG A 70 6.10 6.78 13.67
CA ARG A 70 6.25 8.18 13.28
C ARG A 70 7.39 8.90 14.00
N THR A 71 8.09 8.23 14.92
CA THR A 71 9.15 8.85 15.73
C THR A 71 10.54 8.37 15.36
N LYS A 72 10.68 7.18 14.75
CA LYS A 72 12.00 6.62 14.41
C LYS A 72 12.32 6.58 12.91
N ARG A 73 11.34 6.39 12.02
CA ARG A 73 11.60 6.23 10.57
C ARG A 73 10.39 6.65 9.73
N PHE A 74 10.17 7.96 9.53
CA PHE A 74 9.27 8.46 8.46
C PHE A 74 10.07 8.52 7.14
N PRO A 75 9.50 8.19 5.97
CA PRO A 75 10.24 8.27 4.71
C PRO A 75 10.58 9.73 4.43
N ASP A 76 11.84 10.04 4.13
CA ASP A 76 12.21 11.40 3.74
C ASP A 76 11.65 11.71 2.34
N GLY A 77 11.21 12.94 2.14
CA GLY A 77 10.67 13.43 0.87
C GLY A 77 9.18 13.17 0.65
N LEU A 78 8.58 14.03 -0.19
CA LEU A 78 7.17 13.99 -0.55
C LEU A 78 6.79 12.72 -1.30
N ARG A 79 5.63 12.17 -0.94
CA ARG A 79 5.01 10.99 -1.55
C ARG A 79 3.50 11.15 -1.52
N PHE A 80 2.86 10.86 -2.62
CA PHE A 80 1.42 10.96 -2.76
C PHE A 80 0.74 9.60 -2.71
N CYS A 81 -0.49 9.59 -2.18
CA CYS A 81 -1.38 8.45 -2.18
C CYS A 81 -2.74 8.87 -2.72
N LEU A 82 -3.21 8.14 -3.73
CA LEU A 82 -4.54 8.27 -4.32
C LEU A 82 -5.33 6.98 -4.06
N ASN A 83 -6.15 6.98 -3.01
CA ASN A 83 -7.14 5.90 -2.84
C ASN A 83 -8.35 6.22 -3.73
N VAL A 84 -8.55 5.45 -4.79
CA VAL A 84 -9.62 5.69 -5.78
C VAL A 84 -11.00 5.48 -5.15
N TYR A 85 -11.12 4.43 -4.35
CA TYR A 85 -12.37 4.04 -3.68
C TYR A 85 -12.26 4.16 -2.16
N VAL A 86 -13.38 3.97 -1.49
CA VAL A 86 -13.44 3.70 -0.05
C VAL A 86 -13.88 2.26 0.10
N GLY A 87 -13.12 1.49 0.87
CA GLY A 87 -13.44 0.08 1.12
C GLY A 87 -12.74 -0.86 0.18
N CYS A 88 -12.99 -2.14 0.38
CA CYS A 88 -12.45 -3.19 -0.48
C CYS A 88 -13.43 -4.37 -0.51
N GLU A 89 -13.78 -4.83 -1.70
CA GLU A 89 -14.67 -5.98 -1.94
C GLU A 89 -14.08 -7.33 -1.48
N HIS A 90 -12.75 -7.43 -1.33
CA HIS A 90 -12.03 -8.71 -1.16
C HIS A 90 -12.24 -9.44 0.20
N ALA A 91 -12.81 -8.77 1.20
CA ALA A 91 -13.10 -9.29 2.53
C ALA A 91 -11.95 -10.06 3.26
N CYS A 92 -10.69 -9.69 3.00
CA CYS A 92 -9.54 -10.42 3.52
C CYS A 92 -9.54 -10.48 5.05
N LYS A 93 -9.40 -11.69 5.63
CA LYS A 93 -9.46 -11.92 7.08
C LYS A 93 -8.31 -11.27 7.85
N TYR A 94 -7.19 -11.01 7.19
CA TYR A 94 -6.01 -10.35 7.74
C TYR A 94 -5.95 -8.84 7.44
N CYS A 95 -6.98 -8.26 6.82
CA CYS A 95 -6.92 -6.91 6.25
C CYS A 95 -6.52 -5.84 7.28
N TYR A 96 -5.36 -5.21 7.07
CA TYR A 96 -4.88 -4.17 7.97
C TYR A 96 -5.68 -2.87 7.89
N VAL A 97 -6.36 -2.62 6.76
CA VAL A 97 -7.09 -1.36 6.51
C VAL A 97 -8.22 -1.17 7.51
N ASN A 98 -8.84 -2.27 7.96
CA ASN A 98 -9.90 -2.25 8.98
C ASN A 98 -9.46 -1.51 10.26
N GLY A 99 -8.16 -1.48 10.57
CA GLY A 99 -7.66 -0.73 11.71
C GLY A 99 -7.45 0.77 11.50
N TYR A 100 -7.37 1.23 10.25
CA TYR A 100 -7.06 2.62 9.89
C TYR A 100 -8.28 3.40 9.38
N SER A 101 -9.36 2.72 9.02
CA SER A 101 -10.53 3.36 8.45
C SER A 101 -11.46 3.99 9.49
N GLN A 102 -11.97 5.18 9.17
CA GLN A 102 -12.96 5.89 10.00
C GLN A 102 -14.35 5.25 9.90
N GLU A 103 -14.67 4.60 8.78
CA GLU A 103 -15.87 3.79 8.59
C GLU A 103 -15.51 2.30 8.69
N SER A 104 -16.50 1.42 8.83
CA SER A 104 -16.40 -0.04 8.64
C SER A 104 -16.14 -0.38 7.15
N VAL A 105 -15.10 0.25 6.60
CA VAL A 105 -14.65 0.27 5.21
C VAL A 105 -14.43 -1.14 4.64
N GLY A 106 -14.15 -2.13 5.49
CA GLY A 106 -14.05 -3.52 5.07
C GLY A 106 -15.37 -4.19 4.64
N HIS A 107 -16.53 -3.56 4.82
CA HIS A 107 -17.84 -4.19 4.59
C HIS A 107 -18.82 -3.39 3.72
N SER A 108 -18.47 -2.18 3.30
CA SER A 108 -19.33 -1.35 2.43
C SER A 108 -18.48 -0.57 1.43
N PRO A 109 -17.87 -1.25 0.45
CA PRO A 109 -17.10 -0.60 -0.60
C PRO A 109 -18.00 0.36 -1.38
N HIS A 110 -17.54 1.60 -1.59
CA HIS A 110 -18.29 2.64 -2.28
C HIS A 110 -17.39 3.69 -2.94
N VAL A 111 -17.99 4.51 -3.80
CA VAL A 111 -17.33 5.63 -4.47
C VAL A 111 -17.17 6.83 -3.56
N LYS A 112 -16.09 7.58 -3.72
CA LYS A 112 -15.92 8.87 -3.05
C LYS A 112 -16.86 9.90 -3.64
N SER A 113 -17.52 10.69 -2.78
CA SER A 113 -18.32 11.83 -3.22
C SER A 113 -17.49 12.81 -4.05
N ASP A 114 -18.04 13.27 -5.17
CA ASP A 114 -17.40 14.18 -6.11
C ASP A 114 -15.99 13.75 -6.58
N PHE A 115 -15.70 12.43 -6.63
CA PHE A 115 -14.35 11.90 -6.92
C PHE A 115 -13.68 12.59 -8.13
N ARG A 116 -14.35 12.57 -9.29
CA ARG A 116 -13.79 13.11 -10.54
C ARG A 116 -13.49 14.61 -10.44
N LYS A 117 -14.45 15.37 -9.91
CA LYS A 117 -14.34 16.83 -9.70
C LYS A 117 -13.22 17.17 -8.73
N ASN A 118 -13.11 16.44 -7.63
CA ASN A 118 -12.08 16.68 -6.62
C ASN A 118 -10.69 16.24 -7.09
N LEU A 119 -10.58 15.18 -7.90
CA LEU A 119 -9.32 14.79 -8.52
C LEU A 119 -8.82 15.87 -9.50
N VAL A 120 -9.71 16.40 -10.35
CA VAL A 120 -9.34 17.51 -11.26
C VAL A 120 -8.86 18.73 -10.48
N ARG A 121 -9.54 19.08 -9.39
CA ARG A 121 -9.10 20.18 -8.51
C ARG A 121 -7.73 19.92 -7.91
N ASP A 122 -7.49 18.74 -7.36
CA ASP A 122 -6.18 18.40 -6.81
C ASP A 122 -5.07 18.44 -7.89
N MET A 123 -5.35 18.01 -9.12
CA MET A 123 -4.38 18.11 -10.23
C MET A 123 -4.09 19.57 -10.62
N ASN A 124 -5.13 20.41 -10.68
CA ASN A 124 -4.98 21.85 -10.93
C ASN A 124 -4.18 22.53 -9.82
N ASP A 125 -4.53 22.28 -8.54
CA ASP A 125 -3.84 22.84 -7.38
C ASP A 125 -2.36 22.41 -7.36
N CYS A 126 -2.06 21.13 -7.69
CA CYS A 126 -0.68 20.64 -7.83
C CYS A 126 0.13 21.47 -8.83
N LYS A 127 -0.49 21.83 -9.97
CA LYS A 127 0.13 22.61 -11.03
C LYS A 127 0.25 24.08 -10.65
N GLU A 128 -0.84 24.69 -10.19
CA GLU A 128 -0.94 26.11 -9.83
C GLU A 128 0.04 26.48 -8.73
N PHE A 129 0.13 25.64 -7.68
CA PHE A 129 1.05 25.88 -6.58
C PHE A 129 2.48 25.38 -6.83
N ALA A 130 2.78 24.88 -8.03
CA ALA A 130 4.09 24.34 -8.39
C ALA A 130 4.59 23.30 -7.38
N VAL A 131 3.73 22.35 -7.00
CA VAL A 131 4.07 21.35 -5.98
C VAL A 131 5.23 20.46 -6.47
N PRO A 132 6.26 20.22 -5.64
CA PRO A 132 7.40 19.43 -6.05
C PRO A 132 7.03 18.02 -6.52
N VAL A 133 7.71 17.57 -7.58
CA VAL A 133 7.52 16.24 -8.17
C VAL A 133 7.79 15.13 -7.15
N ALA A 134 6.88 14.17 -7.06
CA ALA A 134 6.94 13.08 -6.08
C ALA A 134 6.31 11.77 -6.58
N PRO A 135 6.65 10.61 -5.98
CA PRO A 135 5.99 9.35 -6.33
C PRO A 135 4.52 9.36 -5.98
N LEU A 136 3.69 8.79 -6.85
CA LEU A 136 2.26 8.58 -6.64
C LEU A 136 1.96 7.09 -6.49
N HIS A 137 1.38 6.71 -5.35
CA HIS A 137 0.87 5.37 -5.13
C HIS A 137 -0.65 5.36 -5.18
N LEU A 138 -1.23 4.41 -5.93
CA LEU A 138 -2.66 4.25 -6.02
C LEU A 138 -3.13 3.12 -5.09
N SER A 139 -4.15 3.45 -4.30
CA SER A 139 -4.95 2.51 -3.51
C SER A 139 -4.21 1.65 -2.50
N ASN A 140 -3.24 2.21 -1.77
CA ASN A 140 -2.58 1.50 -0.66
C ASN A 140 -3.52 1.12 0.50
N SER A 141 -4.73 1.66 0.56
CA SER A 141 -5.74 1.35 1.60
C SER A 141 -7.07 0.90 1.02
N THR A 142 -7.11 0.52 -0.25
CA THR A 142 -8.28 0.03 -0.99
C THR A 142 -7.76 -0.84 -2.13
N ASP A 143 -8.54 -1.07 -3.18
CA ASP A 143 -8.07 -1.70 -4.41
C ASP A 143 -8.57 -0.85 -5.60
N ILE A 144 -7.69 -0.60 -6.58
CA ILE A 144 -8.05 0.13 -7.81
C ILE A 144 -9.00 -0.67 -8.71
N CYS A 145 -8.97 -2.00 -8.64
CA CYS A 145 -9.68 -2.89 -9.56
C CYS A 145 -10.75 -3.68 -8.81
N GLN A 146 -11.55 -3.00 -7.99
CA GLN A 146 -12.75 -3.59 -7.39
C GLN A 146 -13.78 -3.87 -8.49
N GLU A 147 -14.19 -5.12 -8.65
CA GLU A 147 -14.94 -5.57 -9.84
C GLU A 147 -16.30 -4.87 -9.95
N THR A 148 -17.01 -4.73 -8.83
CA THR A 148 -18.33 -4.09 -8.82
C THR A 148 -18.20 -2.59 -9.09
N LEU A 149 -17.31 -1.91 -8.35
CA LEU A 149 -17.16 -0.46 -8.45
C LEU A 149 -16.45 0.01 -9.74
N GLU A 150 -15.43 -0.68 -10.23
CA GLU A 150 -14.70 -0.22 -11.42
C GLU A 150 -15.50 -0.48 -12.70
N THR A 151 -16.22 -1.60 -12.78
CA THR A 151 -17.10 -1.89 -13.93
C THR A 151 -18.20 -0.83 -14.06
N GLN A 152 -18.77 -0.38 -12.95
CA GLN A 152 -19.85 0.62 -12.97
C GLN A 152 -19.35 2.06 -13.13
N TYR A 153 -18.31 2.47 -12.39
CA TYR A 153 -17.95 3.89 -12.27
C TYR A 153 -16.69 4.31 -13.05
N ARG A 154 -15.84 3.35 -13.39
CA ARG A 154 -14.57 3.54 -14.12
C ARG A 154 -13.69 4.64 -13.52
N HIS A 155 -13.58 4.69 -12.18
CA HIS A 155 -12.85 5.77 -11.49
C HIS A 155 -11.34 5.57 -11.54
N THR A 156 -10.85 4.33 -11.56
CA THR A 156 -9.44 4.05 -11.80
C THR A 156 -9.08 4.45 -13.22
N LEU A 157 -9.90 4.11 -14.22
CA LEU A 157 -9.65 4.55 -15.60
C LEU A 157 -9.61 6.08 -15.71
N PHE A 158 -10.57 6.77 -15.09
CA PHE A 158 -10.58 8.24 -15.05
C PHE A 158 -9.31 8.78 -14.39
N ALA A 159 -8.89 8.18 -13.27
CA ALA A 159 -7.69 8.59 -12.57
C ALA A 159 -6.43 8.38 -13.41
N LEU A 160 -6.29 7.25 -14.12
CA LEU A 160 -5.16 6.98 -15.01
C LEU A 160 -5.08 7.99 -16.16
N ASN A 161 -6.22 8.34 -16.77
CA ASN A 161 -6.27 9.40 -17.78
C ASN A 161 -5.76 10.74 -17.21
N LYS A 162 -6.24 11.14 -16.03
CA LYS A 162 -5.76 12.38 -15.39
C LYS A 162 -4.30 12.32 -14.97
N ILE A 163 -3.80 11.18 -14.53
CA ILE A 163 -2.38 11.00 -14.24
C ILE A 163 -1.56 11.15 -15.52
N SER A 164 -2.04 10.66 -16.67
CA SER A 164 -1.38 10.83 -17.97
C SER A 164 -1.32 12.30 -18.39
N GLU A 165 -2.41 13.05 -18.23
CA GLU A 165 -2.46 14.50 -18.53
C GLU A 165 -1.51 15.33 -17.64
N TYR A 166 -1.29 14.91 -16.39
CA TYR A 166 -0.48 15.64 -15.39
C TYR A 166 0.83 14.90 -15.05
N ARG A 167 1.32 14.10 -15.99
CA ARG A 167 2.36 13.10 -15.69
C ARG A 167 3.66 13.70 -15.18
N ASP A 168 4.02 14.91 -15.58
CA ASP A 168 5.25 15.59 -15.17
C ASP A 168 5.27 15.98 -13.68
N HIS A 169 4.12 15.92 -12.99
CA HIS A 169 4.04 16.16 -11.54
C HIS A 169 4.34 14.92 -10.70
N PHE A 170 4.55 13.76 -11.32
CA PHE A 170 4.82 12.51 -10.61
C PHE A 170 6.17 11.93 -11.04
N SER A 171 7.05 11.59 -10.10
CA SER A 171 8.33 10.97 -10.47
C SER A 171 8.16 9.50 -10.86
N SER A 172 7.17 8.83 -10.28
CA SER A 172 6.78 7.46 -10.58
C SER A 172 5.32 7.19 -10.21
N VAL A 173 4.70 6.22 -10.86
CA VAL A 173 3.33 5.78 -10.57
C VAL A 173 3.34 4.31 -10.16
N VAL A 174 2.74 3.99 -9.03
CA VAL A 174 2.61 2.61 -8.53
C VAL A 174 1.13 2.26 -8.40
N LEU A 175 0.69 1.25 -9.14
CA LEU A 175 -0.66 0.69 -9.06
C LEU A 175 -0.63 -0.55 -8.17
N LEU A 176 -1.47 -0.61 -7.13
CA LEU A 176 -1.55 -1.78 -6.25
C LEU A 176 -2.91 -2.44 -6.36
N THR A 177 -2.94 -3.74 -6.69
CA THR A 177 -4.19 -4.50 -6.78
C THR A 177 -4.03 -5.98 -6.44
N LYS A 178 -5.11 -6.63 -6.01
CA LYS A 178 -5.30 -8.09 -6.00
C LYS A 178 -6.10 -8.58 -7.22
N ASN A 179 -6.69 -7.68 -8.01
CA ASN A 179 -7.50 -7.98 -9.18
C ASN A 179 -6.91 -7.39 -10.47
N PRO A 180 -5.77 -7.89 -10.94
CA PRO A 180 -5.13 -7.40 -12.16
C PRO A 180 -5.98 -7.60 -13.43
N LYS A 181 -6.99 -8.49 -13.43
CA LYS A 181 -7.80 -8.83 -14.61
C LYS A 181 -8.44 -7.61 -15.27
N ILE A 182 -8.85 -6.62 -14.48
CA ILE A 182 -9.44 -5.38 -15.01
C ILE A 182 -8.43 -4.60 -15.87
N LEU A 183 -7.15 -4.61 -15.49
CA LEU A 183 -6.09 -3.92 -16.22
C LEU A 183 -5.76 -4.58 -17.56
N CYS A 184 -6.24 -5.81 -17.80
CA CYS A 184 -6.09 -6.51 -19.08
C CYS A 184 -7.06 -6.02 -20.16
N GLN A 185 -8.02 -5.15 -19.82
CA GLN A 185 -8.92 -4.54 -20.80
C GLN A 185 -8.18 -3.46 -21.61
N GLU A 186 -8.55 -3.32 -22.89
CA GLU A 186 -7.84 -2.48 -23.87
C GLU A 186 -7.67 -1.02 -23.43
N GLU A 187 -8.68 -0.42 -22.80
CA GLU A 187 -8.63 0.98 -22.37
C GLU A 187 -7.63 1.22 -21.23
N TYR A 188 -7.33 0.19 -20.43
CA TYR A 188 -6.29 0.28 -19.40
C TYR A 188 -4.93 -0.05 -20.00
N LEU A 189 -4.83 -1.14 -20.79
CA LEU A 189 -3.59 -1.51 -21.47
C LEU A 189 -3.00 -0.36 -22.28
N SER A 190 -3.84 0.33 -23.06
CA SER A 190 -3.43 1.48 -23.87
C SER A 190 -2.79 2.59 -23.03
N LEU A 191 -3.40 2.95 -21.90
CA LEU A 191 -2.85 3.92 -20.96
C LEU A 191 -1.56 3.44 -20.30
N LEU A 192 -1.53 2.21 -19.81
CA LEU A 192 -0.37 1.64 -19.11
C LEU A 192 0.85 1.50 -20.02
N ASN A 193 0.63 1.30 -21.33
CA ASN A 193 1.69 1.20 -22.33
C ASN A 193 2.21 2.55 -22.83
N MET A 194 1.54 3.68 -22.54
CA MET A 194 2.00 4.99 -22.96
C MET A 194 3.41 5.26 -22.43
N GLN A 195 4.33 5.65 -23.32
CA GLN A 195 5.71 5.95 -22.92
C GLN A 195 5.77 7.13 -21.93
N SER A 196 4.86 8.10 -22.05
CA SER A 196 4.73 9.21 -21.10
C SER A 196 4.43 8.72 -19.68
N MET A 197 3.66 7.65 -19.51
CA MET A 197 3.29 7.13 -18.18
C MET A 197 4.49 6.57 -17.40
N LYS A 198 5.58 6.20 -18.09
CA LYS A 198 6.76 5.61 -17.46
C LYS A 198 7.60 6.65 -16.71
N PRO A 199 8.18 6.30 -15.54
CA PRO A 199 8.10 5.00 -14.88
C PRO A 199 6.74 4.76 -14.21
N LEU A 200 6.13 3.64 -14.57
CA LEU A 200 4.91 3.09 -13.96
C LEU A 200 5.16 1.62 -13.67
N VAL A 201 4.65 1.13 -12.54
CA VAL A 201 4.67 -0.30 -12.21
C VAL A 201 3.34 -0.74 -11.62
N VAL A 202 2.91 -1.94 -11.98
CA VAL A 202 1.75 -2.59 -11.39
C VAL A 202 2.24 -3.62 -10.37
N GLN A 203 1.88 -3.42 -9.12
CA GLN A 203 2.10 -4.34 -8.01
C GLN A 203 0.87 -5.23 -7.84
N VAL A 204 1.02 -6.53 -8.13
CA VAL A 204 -0.04 -7.52 -7.97
C VAL A 204 0.18 -8.32 -6.70
N THR A 205 -0.81 -8.34 -5.80
CA THR A 205 -0.73 -9.15 -4.58
C THR A 205 -1.20 -10.57 -4.84
N CYS A 206 -0.26 -11.51 -4.73
CA CYS A 206 -0.47 -12.96 -4.83
C CYS A 206 0.24 -13.62 -3.64
N ALA A 207 -0.47 -13.73 -2.50
CA ALA A 207 0.09 -14.23 -1.26
C ALA A 207 0.05 -15.77 -1.12
N PHE A 208 -0.71 -16.45 -1.99
CA PHE A 208 -0.98 -17.88 -1.89
C PHE A 208 -0.80 -18.57 -3.23
N TRP A 209 -0.39 -19.84 -3.19
CA TRP A 209 -0.31 -20.72 -4.35
C TRP A 209 -1.58 -21.58 -4.50
N CYS A 210 -2.14 -22.03 -3.37
CA CYS A 210 -3.35 -22.87 -3.30
C CYS A 210 -4.63 -22.02 -3.16
N ASP A 211 -5.64 -22.27 -4.01
CA ASP A 211 -6.87 -21.47 -4.03
C ASP A 211 -7.79 -21.77 -2.83
N GLU A 212 -7.76 -22.98 -2.28
CA GLU A 212 -8.52 -23.35 -1.07
C GLU A 212 -8.06 -22.51 0.13
N VAL A 213 -6.75 -22.29 0.24
CA VAL A 213 -6.15 -21.42 1.24
C VAL A 213 -6.53 -19.96 0.99
N ARG A 214 -6.45 -19.50 -0.27
CA ARG A 214 -6.94 -18.16 -0.66
C ARG A 214 -8.42 -17.99 -0.31
N LYS A 215 -9.29 -18.97 -0.59
CA LYS A 215 -10.73 -18.93 -0.28
C LYS A 215 -10.98 -18.74 1.21
N PHE A 216 -10.13 -19.30 2.05
CA PHE A 216 -10.21 -19.04 3.48
C PHE A 216 -9.77 -17.61 3.85
N TYR A 217 -8.60 -17.16 3.39
CA TYR A 217 -8.02 -15.89 3.86
C TYR A 217 -8.52 -14.65 3.12
N GLU A 218 -8.90 -14.78 1.85
CA GLU A 218 -9.34 -13.73 0.91
C GLU A 218 -10.56 -14.22 0.11
N PRO A 219 -11.69 -14.52 0.77
CA PRO A 219 -12.81 -15.26 0.18
C PRO A 219 -13.34 -14.63 -1.12
N ASP A 220 -13.43 -13.31 -1.13
CA ASP A 220 -14.05 -12.53 -2.21
C ASP A 220 -13.01 -11.90 -3.16
N ALA A 221 -11.72 -12.17 -2.95
CA ALA A 221 -10.68 -11.78 -3.90
C ALA A 221 -10.62 -12.74 -5.09
N PRO A 222 -10.14 -12.31 -6.27
CA PRO A 222 -10.00 -13.18 -7.44
C PRO A 222 -9.18 -14.43 -7.15
N THR A 223 -9.48 -15.51 -7.87
CA THR A 223 -8.78 -16.79 -7.75
C THR A 223 -7.28 -16.62 -8.02
N ILE A 224 -6.46 -17.52 -7.47
CA ILE A 224 -5.01 -17.52 -7.74
C ILE A 224 -4.75 -17.65 -9.24
N GLU A 225 -5.42 -18.58 -9.92
CA GLU A 225 -5.33 -18.75 -11.38
C GLU A 225 -5.59 -17.45 -12.15
N SER A 226 -6.67 -16.74 -11.84
CA SER A 226 -7.01 -15.45 -12.47
C SER A 226 -5.89 -14.41 -12.30
N ARG A 227 -5.28 -14.34 -11.12
CA ARG A 227 -4.16 -13.42 -10.85
C ARG A 227 -2.93 -13.81 -11.66
N LEU A 228 -2.57 -15.09 -11.68
CA LEU A 228 -1.39 -15.59 -12.40
C LEU A 228 -1.55 -15.38 -13.92
N GLN A 229 -2.71 -15.74 -14.49
CA GLN A 229 -3.02 -15.51 -15.91
C GLN A 229 -2.95 -14.03 -16.28
N SER A 230 -3.50 -13.15 -15.43
CA SER A 230 -3.46 -11.70 -15.66
C SER A 230 -2.03 -11.14 -15.56
N ILE A 231 -1.20 -11.65 -14.63
CA ILE A 231 0.22 -11.26 -14.54
C ILE A 231 0.94 -11.62 -15.84
N THR A 232 0.80 -12.87 -16.30
CA THR A 232 1.41 -13.33 -17.56
C THR A 232 0.99 -12.44 -18.72
N PHE A 233 -0.32 -12.24 -18.90
CA PHE A 233 -0.87 -11.42 -19.97
C PHE A 233 -0.35 -9.98 -19.94
N LEU A 234 -0.31 -9.34 -18.77
CA LEU A 234 0.19 -7.97 -18.63
C LEU A 234 1.68 -7.87 -18.98
N ILE A 235 2.51 -8.85 -18.59
CA ILE A 235 3.94 -8.86 -18.94
C ILE A 235 4.14 -9.09 -20.45
N GLU A 236 3.38 -10.01 -21.05
CA GLU A 236 3.39 -10.24 -22.51
C GLU A 236 2.99 -8.98 -23.30
N ASN A 237 2.18 -8.12 -22.69
CA ASN A 237 1.79 -6.81 -23.22
C ASN A 237 2.70 -5.66 -22.76
N ASN A 238 3.94 -5.96 -22.36
CA ASN A 238 4.99 -5.01 -21.98
C ASN A 238 4.69 -4.12 -20.77
N ILE A 239 3.81 -4.58 -19.86
CA ILE A 239 3.55 -3.89 -18.60
C ILE A 239 4.55 -4.33 -17.52
N ASP A 240 5.14 -3.35 -16.85
CA ASP A 240 6.04 -3.58 -15.74
C ASP A 240 5.27 -4.13 -14.52
N ILE A 241 5.50 -5.40 -14.18
CA ILE A 241 4.87 -6.07 -13.04
C ILE A 241 5.87 -6.33 -11.91
N GLU A 242 5.40 -6.09 -10.70
CA GLU A 242 5.99 -6.58 -9.46
C GLU A 242 4.97 -7.43 -8.72
N MET A 243 5.42 -8.55 -8.14
CA MET A 243 4.53 -9.44 -7.38
C MET A 243 4.72 -9.21 -5.89
N ARG A 244 3.63 -9.19 -5.14
CA ARG A 244 3.65 -9.06 -3.68
C ARG A 244 3.19 -10.35 -3.03
N ILE A 245 4.05 -10.94 -2.21
CA ILE A 245 3.69 -11.98 -1.26
C ILE A 245 3.45 -11.26 0.08
N ASP A 246 2.28 -10.63 0.18
CA ASP A 246 1.93 -9.71 1.28
C ASP A 246 0.50 -10.00 1.76
N PRO A 247 0.33 -10.51 3.00
CA PRO A 247 1.34 -10.72 4.01
C PRO A 247 2.12 -12.03 3.84
N LEU A 248 3.31 -12.09 4.44
CA LEU A 248 4.02 -13.31 4.78
C LEU A 248 3.51 -13.80 6.14
N PHE A 249 2.93 -14.99 6.16
CA PHE A 249 2.43 -15.65 7.34
C PHE A 249 3.57 -16.28 8.15
N PRO A 250 3.45 -16.33 9.48
CA PRO A 250 4.37 -17.10 10.29
C PRO A 250 4.19 -18.59 10.02
N SER A 251 5.28 -19.35 10.02
CA SER A 251 5.29 -20.80 9.77
C SER A 251 6.19 -21.51 10.77
N SER A 252 5.70 -22.62 11.30
CA SER A 252 6.47 -23.45 12.23
C SER A 252 7.71 -24.12 11.59
N GLY A 253 7.83 -24.09 10.26
CA GLY A 253 8.97 -24.61 9.51
C GLY A 253 10.08 -23.58 9.25
N ILE A 254 9.94 -22.34 9.72
CA ILE A 254 10.99 -21.33 9.60
C ILE A 254 12.05 -21.60 10.66
N GLU A 255 13.28 -21.82 10.22
CA GLU A 255 14.44 -21.93 11.11
C GLU A 255 14.57 -20.64 11.94
N PHE A 256 14.34 -20.78 13.24
CA PHE A 256 14.43 -19.71 14.21
C PHE A 256 14.94 -20.31 15.52
N GLU A 257 15.86 -19.61 16.20
CA GLU A 257 16.60 -20.14 17.37
C GLU A 257 15.66 -20.63 18.48
N GLU A 258 14.48 -20.03 18.61
CA GLU A 258 13.46 -20.41 19.58
C GLU A 258 12.15 -20.72 18.86
N LYS A 259 11.58 -21.92 19.02
CA LYS A 259 10.22 -22.17 18.52
C LYS A 259 9.23 -21.26 19.26
N CYS A 260 8.66 -20.29 18.55
CA CYS A 260 7.83 -19.27 19.17
C CYS A 260 6.32 -19.53 19.08
N HIS A 261 5.80 -20.33 18.15
CA HIS A 261 4.35 -20.63 18.12
C HIS A 261 4.08 -22.05 17.59
N LYS A 262 2.83 -22.51 17.75
CA LYS A 262 2.34 -23.77 17.20
C LYS A 262 2.08 -23.66 15.68
N PRO A 263 1.99 -24.76 14.93
CA PRO A 263 1.53 -24.72 13.55
C PRO A 263 0.18 -23.99 13.39
N LEU A 264 -0.11 -23.43 12.22
CA LEU A 264 -1.34 -22.65 12.02
C LEU A 264 -2.63 -23.45 12.29
N PRO A 265 -2.72 -24.75 11.92
CA PRO A 265 -3.90 -25.58 12.22
C PRO A 265 -4.31 -25.61 13.70
N ASP A 266 -3.37 -25.49 14.64
CA ASP A 266 -3.64 -25.47 16.07
C ASP A 266 -4.43 -24.21 16.51
N TYR A 267 -4.45 -23.17 15.67
CA TYR A 267 -5.25 -21.96 15.86
C TYR A 267 -6.51 -21.94 14.99
N SER A 268 -6.94 -23.08 14.43
CA SER A 268 -8.02 -23.16 13.43
C SER A 268 -7.75 -22.34 12.15
N LEU A 269 -6.47 -22.19 11.81
CA LEU A 269 -6.01 -21.50 10.61
C LEU A 269 -5.48 -22.55 9.61
N PRO A 270 -5.92 -22.54 8.34
CA PRO A 270 -5.30 -23.39 7.34
C PRO A 270 -3.81 -23.09 7.24
N GLU A 271 -3.00 -24.14 7.17
CA GLU A 271 -1.59 -24.01 6.85
C GLU A 271 -1.44 -23.30 5.50
N THR A 272 -0.44 -22.43 5.39
CA THR A 272 -0.27 -21.56 4.23
C THR A 272 1.19 -21.21 4.04
N GLN A 273 1.57 -20.92 2.79
CA GLN A 273 2.94 -20.51 2.44
C GLN A 273 3.96 -21.55 2.91
N SER A 274 3.69 -22.82 2.61
CA SER A 274 4.68 -23.87 2.76
C SER A 274 5.93 -23.55 1.93
N HIS A 275 7.05 -24.22 2.21
CA HIS A 275 8.27 -24.00 1.43
C HIS A 275 8.02 -24.22 -0.07
N ASP A 276 7.26 -25.27 -0.44
CA ASP A 276 6.93 -25.54 -1.84
C ASP A 276 6.03 -24.44 -2.43
N ASP A 277 4.98 -23.99 -1.73
CA ASP A 277 4.12 -22.88 -2.20
C ASP A 277 4.94 -21.62 -2.53
N LEU A 278 5.88 -21.28 -1.66
CA LEU A 278 6.75 -20.12 -1.84
C LEU A 278 7.71 -20.33 -3.02
N VAL A 279 8.29 -21.53 -3.17
CA VAL A 279 9.12 -21.88 -4.34
C VAL A 279 8.32 -21.77 -5.63
N GLN A 280 7.09 -22.28 -5.68
CA GLN A 280 6.23 -22.21 -6.86
C GLN A 280 5.88 -20.75 -7.22
N LEU A 281 5.50 -19.93 -6.24
CA LEU A 281 5.25 -18.50 -6.47
C LEU A 281 6.50 -17.78 -7.01
N VAL A 282 7.68 -18.06 -6.42
CA VAL A 282 8.93 -17.44 -6.86
C VAL A 282 9.32 -17.89 -8.27
N ARG A 283 9.19 -19.18 -8.59
CA ARG A 283 9.44 -19.72 -9.94
C ARG A 283 8.49 -19.16 -10.97
N PHE A 284 7.20 -19.08 -10.65
CA PHE A 284 6.22 -18.42 -11.49
C PHE A 284 6.65 -16.99 -11.81
N ALA A 285 6.97 -16.19 -10.78
CA ALA A 285 7.39 -14.81 -10.96
C ALA A 285 8.66 -14.71 -11.81
N LYS A 286 9.64 -15.58 -11.57
CA LYS A 286 10.87 -15.63 -12.37
C LYS A 286 10.59 -15.95 -13.84
N ASN A 287 9.80 -16.99 -14.10
CA ASN A 287 9.56 -17.51 -15.45
C ASN A 287 8.69 -16.58 -16.28
N THR A 288 7.78 -15.84 -15.65
CA THR A 288 6.89 -14.89 -16.34
C THR A 288 7.53 -13.52 -16.57
N GLY A 289 8.67 -13.22 -15.95
CA GLY A 289 9.36 -11.93 -16.12
C GLY A 289 8.99 -10.86 -15.10
N VAL A 290 8.41 -11.22 -13.95
CA VAL A 290 8.18 -10.29 -12.84
C VAL A 290 9.48 -9.63 -12.42
N LYS A 291 9.48 -8.29 -12.28
CA LYS A 291 10.70 -7.52 -12.00
C LYS A 291 11.25 -7.71 -10.60
N THR A 292 10.36 -7.83 -9.62
CA THR A 292 10.70 -7.90 -8.20
C THR A 292 9.56 -8.55 -7.42
N ILE A 293 9.92 -9.36 -6.43
CA ILE A 293 9.01 -9.87 -5.40
C ILE A 293 9.10 -8.97 -4.17
N ILE A 294 7.96 -8.57 -3.63
CA ILE A 294 7.86 -7.75 -2.43
C ILE A 294 7.21 -8.54 -1.31
N GLY A 295 7.89 -8.63 -0.16
CA GLY A 295 7.40 -9.34 1.02
C GLY A 295 7.13 -8.41 2.20
N LYS A 296 6.22 -8.82 3.09
CA LYS A 296 5.96 -8.12 4.35
C LYS A 296 5.35 -9.08 5.38
N PRO A 297 5.96 -9.23 6.57
CA PRO A 297 5.38 -10.06 7.62
C PRO A 297 3.98 -9.60 8.03
N LEU A 298 3.13 -10.57 8.37
CA LEU A 298 1.79 -10.37 8.88
C LEU A 298 1.80 -9.38 10.05
N LYS A 299 0.81 -8.48 10.07
CA LYS A 299 0.56 -7.55 11.16
C LYS A 299 -0.93 -7.42 11.39
N ILE A 300 -1.34 -7.24 12.64
CA ILE A 300 -2.76 -7.14 13.00
C ILE A 300 -3.00 -5.78 13.66
N PRO A 301 -3.87 -4.91 13.13
CA PRO A 301 -4.17 -3.65 13.79
C PRO A 301 -4.80 -3.84 15.17
N ILE A 302 -4.44 -3.00 16.13
CA ILE A 302 -4.99 -3.08 17.49
C ILE A 302 -6.35 -2.38 17.66
N SER A 303 -6.76 -1.63 16.64
CA SER A 303 -8.02 -0.89 16.61
C SER A 303 -9.21 -1.82 16.86
N ASN A 304 -10.23 -1.32 17.56
CA ASN A 304 -11.47 -2.06 17.82
C ASN A 304 -12.20 -2.49 16.53
N LYS A 305 -11.93 -1.82 15.40
CA LYS A 305 -12.49 -2.17 14.09
C LYS A 305 -11.83 -3.38 13.42
N ALA A 306 -10.71 -3.85 13.96
CA ALA A 306 -10.00 -5.03 13.45
C ALA A 306 -10.39 -6.32 14.20
N GLU A 307 -11.56 -6.36 14.85
CA GLU A 307 -11.98 -7.47 15.73
C GLU A 307 -11.90 -8.84 15.07
N LYS A 308 -12.36 -8.96 13.82
CA LYS A 308 -12.26 -10.22 13.06
C LYS A 308 -10.83 -10.74 12.95
N ALA A 309 -9.88 -9.85 12.62
CA ALA A 309 -8.47 -10.20 12.50
C ALA A 309 -7.84 -10.47 13.87
N LYS A 310 -8.19 -9.68 14.88
CA LYS A 310 -7.70 -9.89 16.26
C LYS A 310 -8.17 -11.21 16.85
N ASN A 311 -9.42 -11.61 16.62
CA ASN A 311 -9.95 -12.87 17.11
C ASN A 311 -9.31 -14.05 16.39
N LEU A 312 -9.07 -13.91 15.09
CA LEU A 312 -8.49 -14.97 14.28
C LEU A 312 -7.00 -15.20 14.54
N PHE A 313 -6.23 -14.13 14.73
CA PHE A 313 -4.77 -14.20 14.85
C PHE A 313 -4.24 -13.87 16.26
N GLY A 314 -5.11 -13.53 17.21
CA GLY A 314 -4.71 -13.02 18.52
C GLY A 314 -3.88 -14.01 19.32
N GLU A 315 -4.29 -15.28 19.35
CA GLU A 315 -3.58 -16.35 20.04
C GLU A 315 -2.23 -16.67 19.38
N LEU A 316 -2.18 -16.70 18.05
CA LEU A 316 -0.94 -16.84 17.29
C LEU A 316 0.07 -15.75 17.66
N PHE A 317 -0.35 -14.49 17.67
CA PHE A 317 0.52 -13.36 18.06
C PHE A 317 0.89 -13.39 19.54
N ARG A 318 0.03 -13.93 20.40
CA ARG A 318 0.30 -14.08 21.83
C ARG A 318 1.33 -15.18 22.08
N GLU A 319 1.15 -16.35 21.47
CA GLU A 319 2.08 -17.46 21.67
C GLU A 319 3.44 -17.18 21.04
N SER A 320 3.52 -16.39 19.95
CA SER A 320 4.78 -15.97 19.28
C SER A 320 5.81 -15.26 20.17
N PHE A 321 5.52 -14.98 21.44
CA PHE A 321 6.45 -14.40 22.41
C PHE A 321 6.60 -15.33 23.61
N THR A 322 7.84 -15.51 24.08
CA THR A 322 8.17 -16.39 25.22
C THR A 322 7.41 -15.98 26.50
N ASP A 323 7.27 -14.68 26.75
CA ASP A 323 6.51 -14.11 27.88
C ASP A 323 5.01 -13.93 27.56
N ARG A 324 4.59 -14.29 26.35
CA ARG A 324 3.23 -14.10 25.80
C ARG A 324 2.76 -12.65 25.70
N THR A 325 3.67 -11.69 25.79
CA THR A 325 3.35 -10.26 25.70
C THR A 325 3.41 -9.79 24.25
N ARG A 326 2.25 -9.51 23.66
CA ARG A 326 2.17 -8.93 22.31
C ARG A 326 2.84 -7.57 22.25
N THR A 327 3.72 -7.38 21.28
CA THR A 327 4.32 -6.06 21.02
C THR A 327 3.47 -5.25 20.05
N VAL A 328 3.38 -3.94 20.30
CA VAL A 328 2.67 -2.99 19.43
C VAL A 328 3.66 -2.06 18.78
N GLN A 329 3.70 -2.07 17.45
CA GLN A 329 4.47 -1.09 16.68
C GLN A 329 3.59 -0.44 15.62
N GLY A 330 3.38 0.87 15.77
CA GLY A 330 2.59 1.66 14.85
C GLY A 330 1.12 1.22 14.78
N GLY A 331 0.50 1.03 15.95
CA GLY A 331 -0.91 0.65 16.05
C GLY A 331 -1.23 -0.74 15.50
N SER A 332 -0.26 -1.63 15.41
CA SER A 332 -0.46 -3.03 15.03
C SER A 332 0.36 -3.95 15.93
N TRP A 333 -0.19 -5.10 16.26
CA TRP A 333 0.59 -6.24 16.76
C TRP A 333 1.60 -6.65 15.70
N ARG A 334 2.82 -6.93 16.16
CA ARG A 334 3.94 -7.44 15.36
C ARG A 334 4.42 -8.76 15.95
N LEU A 335 4.95 -9.61 15.09
CA LEU A 335 5.73 -10.78 15.51
C LEU A 335 7.08 -10.31 16.10
N PRO A 336 7.83 -11.13 16.84
CA PRO A 336 9.19 -10.79 17.26
C PRO A 336 10.05 -10.29 16.09
N GLU A 337 10.92 -9.30 16.32
CA GLU A 337 11.71 -8.68 15.25
C GLU A 337 12.62 -9.70 14.55
N THR A 338 13.35 -10.51 15.31
CA THR A 338 14.21 -11.59 14.80
C THR A 338 13.42 -12.66 14.05
N TYR A 339 12.17 -12.93 14.46
CA TYR A 339 11.30 -13.85 13.73
C TYR A 339 10.78 -13.25 12.41
N GLN A 340 10.43 -11.97 12.39
CA GLN A 340 10.11 -11.25 11.16
C GLN A 340 11.28 -11.26 10.16
N GLU A 341 12.52 -11.11 10.65
CA GLU A 341 13.73 -11.22 9.84
C GLU A 341 13.90 -12.63 9.26
N SER A 342 13.63 -13.66 10.05
CA SER A 342 13.68 -15.06 9.60
C SER A 342 12.65 -15.36 8.52
N ILE A 343 11.41 -14.87 8.68
CA ILE A 343 10.34 -14.94 7.65
C ILE A 343 10.76 -14.25 6.35
N LEU A 344 11.38 -13.07 6.45
CA LEU A 344 11.85 -12.36 5.26
C LEU A 344 13.04 -13.07 4.60
N SER A 345 13.97 -13.60 5.42
CA SER A 345 15.18 -14.29 4.96
C SER A 345 14.86 -15.59 4.23
N SER A 346 13.84 -16.34 4.68
CA SER A 346 13.43 -17.58 4.03
C SER A 346 13.00 -17.33 2.57
N VAL A 347 12.14 -16.33 2.34
CA VAL A 347 11.70 -15.94 1.00
C VAL A 347 12.83 -15.33 0.18
N ALA A 348 13.66 -14.48 0.81
CA ALA A 348 14.82 -13.88 0.15
C ALA A 348 15.82 -14.94 -0.34
N THR A 349 16.00 -16.02 0.42
CA THR A 349 16.87 -17.15 0.04
C THR A 349 16.32 -17.90 -1.17
N ILE A 350 15.01 -18.16 -1.21
CA ILE A 350 14.36 -18.77 -2.38
C ILE A 350 14.52 -17.85 -3.61
N CYS A 351 14.24 -16.56 -3.47
CA CYS A 351 14.40 -15.57 -4.54
C CYS A 351 15.84 -15.50 -5.07
N LYS A 352 16.84 -15.55 -4.17
CA LYS A 352 18.26 -15.55 -4.52
C LYS A 352 18.63 -16.79 -5.33
N ARG A 353 18.14 -17.97 -4.94
CA ARG A 353 18.39 -19.24 -5.64
C ARG A 353 17.78 -19.25 -7.04
N GLU A 354 16.55 -18.75 -7.19
CA GLU A 354 15.83 -18.68 -8.47
C GLU A 354 16.24 -17.46 -9.34
N GLY A 355 17.09 -16.57 -8.83
CA GLY A 355 17.62 -15.43 -9.58
C GLY A 355 16.59 -14.33 -9.85
N ILE A 356 15.77 -14.00 -8.85
CA ILE A 356 14.82 -12.87 -8.88
C ILE A 356 15.04 -11.93 -7.70
N ARG A 357 14.82 -10.63 -7.90
CA ARG A 357 15.00 -9.61 -6.87
C ARG A 357 13.90 -9.71 -5.82
N PHE A 358 14.29 -9.66 -4.54
CA PHE A 358 13.38 -9.53 -3.40
C PHE A 358 13.53 -8.17 -2.70
N LYS A 359 12.42 -7.58 -2.24
CA LYS A 359 12.40 -6.39 -1.39
C LYS A 359 11.45 -6.55 -0.22
N PHE A 360 11.86 -6.11 0.97
CA PHE A 360 10.90 -5.85 2.03
C PHE A 360 10.05 -4.62 1.68
N CYS A 361 8.74 -4.69 1.88
CA CYS A 361 7.77 -3.63 1.55
C CYS A 361 8.18 -2.24 2.06
N LYS A 362 8.77 -2.14 3.24
CA LYS A 362 9.22 -0.85 3.79
C LYS A 362 10.33 -0.23 2.92
N TYR A 363 11.29 -1.03 2.46
CA TYR A 363 12.36 -0.57 1.58
C TYR A 363 11.86 -0.25 0.18
N ASP A 364 10.88 -1.00 -0.33
CA ASP A 364 10.23 -0.68 -1.60
C ASP A 364 9.68 0.76 -1.59
N VAL A 365 8.84 1.07 -0.60
CA VAL A 365 8.29 2.42 -0.41
C VAL A 365 9.39 3.47 -0.25
N LEU A 366 10.44 3.20 0.53
CA LEU A 366 11.51 4.17 0.79
C LEU A 366 12.39 4.46 -0.43
N THR A 367 12.51 3.51 -1.36
CA THR A 367 13.45 3.60 -2.49
C THR A 367 12.81 4.08 -3.79
N ARG A 368 11.47 4.16 -3.87
CA ARG A 368 10.77 4.82 -4.98
C ARG A 368 11.20 6.29 -5.02
N LYS A 369 11.79 6.71 -6.13
CA LYS A 369 12.21 8.10 -6.35
C LYS A 369 11.13 8.87 -7.07
#